data_AF-A0A1I6G8S4-F1
#
_entry.id   AF-A0A1I6G8S4-F1
#
_cell.length_a   1.000
_cell.length_b   1.000
_cell.length_c   1.000
_cell.angle_alpha   90.00
_cell.angle_beta   90.00
_cell.angle_gamma   90.00
#
_symmetry.space_group_name_H-M   'P 1'
#
loop_
_entity.id
_entity.type
_entity.pdbx_description
1 polymer ?
#
loop_
_entity_poly.entity_id
_entity_poly.type
_entity_poly.pdbx_seq_one_letter_code
_entity_poly.pdbx_strand_id
1 'polypeptide(L)'
;MTGIVILPAGRDDAFEDYRQFIRSGHPIDDIEYYLDKDDIELFRTTSDDDLVHVWGTSVDRTWQNVERNDIALVYHDGGFVARGQVLQLRHDPDLAEYLWKESVDHGRWDDQSPWEYMTFLTDIEEVDVDIEEFNELVGYDETYRPQGFTRVADKRLDQLTEEESVETAIADLTDAGERVHPVDDEDDEPTPALTDQLQAASTNGDAHEEFEKLVAKAFSRLGCTADWIEGGGDTDVEIRSPKHVVVEVKARSNGRVNSLEVTNVDKHRRQRGADHAIVVAPGFAPKVIDNAETTDLTTIAVDDLVELLDRRDQYAVPPEETIALLTRAGAFQDDRLDLLDESIQDRIDAGETLLSIIRALERADGPVKTAEDVRWIVVGMEDSDDIPATGEIRSALQLLTHSSVGVVEQDEKGYRVTTDYENGVQLIRSLGNIVQPSRDE
;
A
#
# COMPACT_ATOMS: atom_id res chain seq x y z
N MET A 1 4.27 10.14 -4.21
CA MET A 1 3.47 10.42 -5.42
C MET A 1 4.34 10.05 -6.59
N THR A 2 3.79 9.35 -7.58
CA THR A 2 4.55 8.93 -8.76
C THR A 2 5.02 10.12 -9.56
N GLY A 3 6.31 10.16 -9.89
CA GLY A 3 6.94 11.19 -10.68
C GLY A 3 6.97 10.87 -12.18
N ILE A 4 7.40 11.86 -12.97
CA ILE A 4 7.69 11.68 -14.40
C ILE A 4 9.14 12.07 -14.65
N VAL A 5 9.94 11.16 -15.20
CA VAL A 5 11.32 11.39 -15.64
C VAL A 5 11.41 11.38 -17.16
N ILE A 6 12.09 12.37 -17.73
CA ILE A 6 12.29 12.53 -19.17
C ILE A 6 13.74 12.14 -19.50
N LEU A 7 13.88 11.12 -20.34
CA LEU A 7 15.14 10.60 -20.83
C LEU A 7 15.46 11.25 -22.20
N PRO A 8 16.55 12.04 -22.31
CA PRO A 8 16.80 12.85 -23.50
C PRO A 8 17.49 12.03 -24.61
N ALA A 9 16.72 11.52 -25.56
CA ALA A 9 17.23 10.84 -26.76
C ALA A 9 17.24 11.75 -28.01
N GLY A 10 17.25 13.07 -27.86
CA GLY A 10 17.11 14.02 -28.98
C GLY A 10 18.29 14.12 -29.96
N ARG A 11 19.44 13.49 -29.67
CA ARG A 11 20.58 13.40 -30.59
C ARG A 11 20.63 12.00 -31.20
N ASP A 12 21.07 11.88 -32.46
CA ASP A 12 21.10 10.60 -33.19
C ASP A 12 21.78 9.45 -32.42
N ASP A 13 22.86 9.76 -31.70
CA ASP A 13 23.61 8.80 -30.89
C ASP A 13 22.91 8.46 -29.55
N ALA A 14 22.29 9.44 -28.88
CA ALA A 14 21.50 9.16 -27.67
C ALA A 14 20.26 8.33 -28.04
N PHE A 15 19.78 8.47 -29.27
CA PHE A 15 18.75 7.62 -29.83
C PHE A 15 19.26 6.21 -30.19
N GLU A 16 20.54 6.05 -30.54
CA GLU A 16 21.20 4.74 -30.63
C GLU A 16 21.28 4.06 -29.26
N ASP A 17 21.64 4.80 -28.21
CA ASP A 17 21.67 4.28 -26.84
C ASP A 17 20.27 3.85 -26.38
N TYR A 18 19.23 4.64 -26.66
CA TYR A 18 17.85 4.24 -26.41
C TYR A 18 17.51 2.92 -27.13
N ARG A 19 17.84 2.80 -28.41
CA ARG A 19 17.55 1.59 -29.19
C ARG A 19 18.27 0.36 -28.63
N GLN A 20 19.51 0.53 -28.19
CA GLN A 20 20.33 -0.56 -27.67
C GLN A 20 19.94 -0.96 -26.24
N PHE A 21 19.88 -0.01 -25.31
CA PHE A 21 19.80 -0.30 -23.87
C PHE A 21 18.42 -0.15 -23.26
N ILE A 22 17.50 0.60 -23.88
CA ILE A 22 16.10 0.67 -23.42
C ILE A 22 15.22 -0.20 -24.30
N ARG A 23 15.21 -0.03 -25.63
CA ARG A 23 14.30 -0.77 -26.51
C ARG A 23 14.68 -2.24 -26.64
N SER A 24 15.95 -2.53 -26.90
CA SER A 24 16.43 -3.91 -27.07
C SER A 24 16.84 -4.57 -25.76
N GLY A 25 17.21 -3.78 -24.74
CA GLY A 25 17.73 -4.28 -23.47
C GLY A 25 19.15 -4.86 -23.58
N HIS A 26 19.74 -5.16 -22.43
CA HIS A 26 21.08 -5.74 -22.30
C HIS A 26 21.04 -7.03 -21.47
N PRO A 27 21.73 -8.12 -21.85
CA PRO A 27 21.70 -9.37 -21.10
C PRO A 27 22.17 -9.21 -19.65
N ILE A 28 21.41 -9.76 -18.70
CA ILE A 28 21.78 -9.75 -17.26
C ILE A 28 23.11 -10.46 -17.03
N ASP A 29 23.33 -11.59 -17.73
CA ASP A 29 24.56 -12.39 -17.59
C ASP A 29 25.83 -11.61 -17.96
N ASP A 30 25.73 -10.63 -18.87
CA ASP A 30 26.85 -9.79 -19.29
C ASP A 30 27.25 -8.77 -18.22
N ILE A 31 26.33 -8.41 -17.31
CA ILE A 31 26.54 -7.44 -16.24
C ILE A 31 26.54 -8.07 -14.84
N GLU A 32 26.29 -9.37 -14.72
CA GLU A 32 26.16 -10.11 -13.43
C GLU A 32 27.38 -9.88 -12.51
N TYR A 33 28.58 -9.68 -13.07
CA TYR A 33 29.80 -9.41 -12.31
C TYR A 33 29.75 -8.10 -11.50
N TYR A 34 28.98 -7.12 -11.96
CA TYR A 34 28.82 -5.82 -11.31
C TYR A 34 27.69 -5.81 -10.28
N LEU A 35 26.80 -6.81 -10.32
CA LEU A 35 25.58 -6.83 -9.54
C LEU A 35 25.74 -7.64 -8.25
N ASP A 36 25.03 -7.24 -7.19
CA ASP A 36 24.90 -8.08 -6.02
C ASP A 36 23.78 -9.11 -6.20
N LYS A 37 23.60 -9.99 -5.22
CA LYS A 37 22.60 -11.08 -5.32
C LYS A 37 21.18 -10.56 -5.36
N ASP A 38 20.89 -9.48 -4.65
CA ASP A 38 19.56 -8.93 -4.53
C ASP A 38 19.19 -8.22 -5.85
N ASP A 39 20.14 -7.52 -6.47
CA ASP A 39 20.00 -6.96 -7.82
C ASP A 39 19.77 -8.04 -8.89
N ILE A 40 20.57 -9.12 -8.85
CA ILE A 40 20.44 -10.23 -9.81
C ILE A 40 19.06 -10.89 -9.66
N GLU A 41 18.62 -11.12 -8.42
CA GLU A 41 17.29 -11.68 -8.15
C GLU A 41 16.19 -10.75 -8.63
N LEU A 42 16.31 -9.44 -8.36
CA LEU A 42 15.36 -8.43 -8.82
C LEU A 42 15.25 -8.46 -10.35
N PHE A 43 16.35 -8.23 -11.07
CA PHE A 43 16.32 -8.15 -12.53
C PHE A 43 15.87 -9.45 -13.19
N ARG A 44 16.32 -10.62 -12.71
CA ARG A 44 15.87 -11.90 -13.27
C ARG A 44 14.39 -12.17 -13.01
N THR A 45 13.84 -11.70 -11.90
CA THR A 45 12.39 -11.87 -11.63
C THR A 45 11.56 -10.91 -12.47
N THR A 46 12.01 -9.66 -12.64
CA THR A 46 11.23 -8.62 -13.31
C THR A 46 11.41 -8.58 -14.82
N SER A 47 12.42 -9.26 -15.35
CA SER A 47 12.66 -9.38 -16.78
C SER A 47 11.83 -10.50 -17.42
N ASP A 48 11.40 -10.29 -18.66
CA ASP A 48 10.77 -11.33 -19.48
C ASP A 48 11.78 -12.21 -20.24
N ASP A 49 12.95 -11.66 -20.62
CA ASP A 49 13.95 -12.36 -21.48
C ASP A 49 15.39 -12.33 -20.91
N ASP A 50 15.54 -12.29 -19.58
CA ASP A 50 16.82 -12.03 -18.89
C ASP A 50 17.59 -10.78 -19.42
N LEU A 51 16.85 -9.72 -19.73
CA LEU A 51 17.33 -8.43 -20.21
C LEU A 51 17.09 -7.34 -19.16
N VAL A 52 18.08 -6.45 -18.99
CA VAL A 52 17.89 -5.19 -18.29
C VAL A 52 17.67 -4.06 -19.27
N HIS A 53 16.75 -3.17 -18.94
CA HIS A 53 16.53 -1.92 -19.67
C HIS A 53 17.10 -0.78 -18.84
N VAL A 54 18.01 0.03 -19.41
CA VAL A 54 18.79 0.98 -18.61
C VAL A 54 19.15 2.24 -19.35
N TRP A 55 19.14 3.36 -18.61
CA TRP A 55 19.61 4.66 -19.07
C TRP A 55 20.65 5.24 -18.12
N GLY A 56 21.70 5.86 -18.66
CA GLY A 56 22.72 6.57 -17.90
C GLY A 56 22.57 8.09 -17.99
N THR A 57 22.87 8.79 -16.90
CA THR A 57 23.01 10.26 -16.88
C THR A 57 24.25 10.68 -16.11
N SER A 58 24.75 11.88 -16.38
CA SER A 58 25.80 12.54 -15.58
C SER A 58 25.22 13.62 -14.64
N VAL A 59 23.90 13.79 -14.65
CA VAL A 59 23.18 14.86 -13.92
C VAL A 59 22.70 14.35 -12.56
N ASP A 60 23.63 14.23 -11.61
CA ASP A 60 23.40 13.76 -10.23
C ASP A 60 22.19 14.42 -9.55
N ARG A 61 22.17 15.76 -9.48
CA ARG A 61 21.16 16.50 -8.71
C ARG A 61 19.72 16.24 -9.13
N THR A 62 19.48 16.04 -10.43
CA THR A 62 18.14 15.74 -10.93
C THR A 62 17.81 14.28 -10.69
N TRP A 63 18.77 13.40 -10.95
CA TRP A 63 18.65 11.95 -10.75
C TRP A 63 18.35 11.57 -9.30
N GLN A 64 18.92 12.29 -8.32
CA GLN A 64 18.62 12.09 -6.89
C GLN A 64 17.15 12.34 -6.51
N ASN A 65 16.36 13.02 -7.35
CA ASN A 65 14.93 13.21 -7.09
C ASN A 65 14.06 12.17 -7.80
N VAL A 66 14.65 11.30 -8.63
CA VAL A 66 13.91 10.19 -9.24
C VAL A 66 13.67 9.13 -8.17
N GLU A 67 12.49 8.57 -8.18
CA GLU A 67 12.10 7.51 -7.25
C GLU A 67 11.74 6.24 -8.03
N ARG A 68 11.71 5.11 -7.32
CA ARG A 68 11.13 3.88 -7.87
C ARG A 68 9.66 4.14 -8.24
N ASN A 69 9.19 3.48 -9.28
CA ASN A 69 7.85 3.60 -9.86
C ASN A 69 7.57 4.90 -10.63
N ASP A 70 8.48 5.89 -10.63
CA ASP A 70 8.39 7.04 -11.53
C ASP A 70 8.22 6.56 -12.99
N ILE A 71 7.42 7.29 -13.78
CA ILE A 71 7.21 7.00 -15.19
C ILE A 71 8.34 7.63 -16.00
N ALA A 72 9.07 6.81 -16.73
CA ALA A 72 10.11 7.26 -17.65
C ALA A 72 9.55 7.47 -19.05
N LEU A 73 9.74 8.65 -19.62
CA LEU A 73 9.40 8.98 -21.01
C LEU A 73 10.66 9.30 -21.82
N VAL A 74 10.86 8.61 -22.93
CA VAL A 74 12.00 8.83 -23.83
C VAL A 74 11.64 9.90 -24.85
N TYR A 75 12.31 11.05 -24.77
CA TYR A 75 12.08 12.19 -25.66
C TYR A 75 12.99 12.13 -26.89
N HIS A 76 12.41 12.15 -28.09
CA HIS A 76 13.14 12.19 -29.36
C HIS A 76 12.38 13.03 -30.40
N ASP A 77 13.11 13.87 -31.14
CA ASP A 77 12.63 14.63 -32.31
C ASP A 77 11.23 15.28 -32.19
N GLY A 78 10.97 15.97 -31.07
CA GLY A 78 9.70 16.69 -30.90
C GLY A 78 8.57 15.88 -30.26
N GLY A 79 8.79 14.62 -29.92
CA GLY A 79 7.80 13.80 -29.21
C GLY A 79 8.42 12.82 -28.23
N PHE A 80 7.58 12.00 -27.63
CA PHE A 80 7.98 10.84 -26.83
C PHE A 80 7.76 9.57 -27.64
N VAL A 81 8.78 8.71 -27.64
CA VAL A 81 8.84 7.51 -28.50
C VAL A 81 8.77 6.20 -27.71
N ALA A 82 8.96 6.28 -26.40
CA ALA A 82 8.80 5.16 -25.50
C ALA A 82 8.44 5.64 -24.10
N ARG A 83 7.72 4.78 -23.37
CA ARG A 83 7.52 4.86 -21.94
C ARG A 83 8.11 3.64 -21.23
N GLY A 84 8.34 3.75 -19.94
CA GLY A 84 8.70 2.66 -19.05
C GLY A 84 8.51 3.08 -17.60
N GLN A 85 8.70 2.15 -16.67
CA GLN A 85 8.60 2.45 -15.24
C GLN A 85 9.96 2.25 -14.57
N VAL A 86 10.33 3.16 -13.66
CA VAL A 86 11.60 3.10 -12.94
C VAL A 86 11.59 1.94 -11.97
N LEU A 87 12.37 0.91 -12.27
CA LEU A 87 12.51 -0.29 -11.46
C LEU A 87 13.52 -0.10 -10.32
N GLN A 88 14.68 0.47 -10.63
CA GLN A 88 15.76 0.66 -9.68
C GLN A 88 16.70 1.79 -10.12
N LEU A 89 17.29 2.46 -9.13
CA LEU A 89 18.30 3.49 -9.33
C LEU A 89 19.62 3.02 -8.73
N ARG A 90 20.71 3.21 -9.47
CA ARG A 90 22.06 2.85 -9.02
C ARG A 90 23.08 3.89 -9.45
N HIS A 91 24.00 4.23 -8.55
CA HIS A 91 25.24 4.92 -8.92
C HIS A 91 26.34 3.88 -9.07
N ASP A 92 26.80 3.64 -10.29
CA ASP A 92 27.81 2.62 -10.58
C ASP A 92 28.74 3.05 -11.71
N PRO A 93 29.89 3.64 -11.37
CA PRO A 93 30.88 4.05 -12.37
C PRO A 93 31.48 2.88 -13.15
N ASP A 94 31.68 1.72 -12.51
CA ASP A 94 32.33 0.56 -13.13
C ASP A 94 31.41 -0.09 -14.17
N LEU A 95 30.13 -0.27 -13.82
CA LEU A 95 29.12 -0.77 -14.75
C LEU A 95 28.86 0.23 -15.88
N ALA A 96 28.84 1.53 -15.59
CA ALA A 96 28.70 2.56 -16.61
C ALA A 96 29.88 2.56 -17.60
N GLU A 97 31.11 2.36 -17.13
CA GLU A 97 32.26 2.21 -18.03
C GLU A 97 32.07 1.00 -18.95
N TYR A 98 31.66 -0.15 -18.41
CA TYR A 98 31.37 -1.33 -19.23
C TYR A 98 30.29 -1.06 -20.29
N LEU A 99 29.13 -0.55 -19.87
CA LEU A 99 27.98 -0.33 -20.77
C LEU A 99 28.28 0.73 -21.82
N TRP A 100 28.82 1.90 -21.44
CA TRP A 100 28.90 3.05 -22.34
C TRP A 100 30.25 3.21 -23.06
N LYS A 101 31.29 2.50 -22.65
CA LYS A 101 32.64 2.61 -23.24
C LYS A 101 33.14 1.30 -23.83
N GLU A 102 32.96 0.19 -23.14
CA GLU A 102 33.48 -1.11 -23.60
C GLU A 102 32.50 -1.83 -24.53
N SER A 103 31.19 -1.70 -24.28
CA SER A 103 30.15 -2.40 -25.04
C SER A 103 29.66 -1.64 -26.28
N VAL A 104 30.02 -0.36 -26.42
CA VAL A 104 29.61 0.51 -27.55
C VAL A 104 30.82 1.14 -28.21
N ASP A 105 30.89 1.09 -29.55
CA ASP A 105 31.94 1.76 -30.34
C ASP A 105 31.57 3.22 -30.63
N HIS A 106 31.51 4.06 -29.59
CA HIS A 106 31.32 5.50 -29.77
C HIS A 106 32.33 6.34 -28.96
N GLY A 107 32.87 7.41 -29.55
CA GLY A 107 33.95 8.22 -28.98
C GLY A 107 33.53 9.26 -27.93
N ARG A 108 32.50 8.99 -27.13
CA ARG A 108 31.87 9.98 -26.24
C ARG A 108 31.96 9.73 -24.76
N TRP A 109 32.49 8.58 -24.35
CA TRP A 109 32.88 8.41 -22.96
C TRP A 109 33.76 9.58 -22.53
N ASP A 110 33.27 10.36 -21.57
CA ASP A 110 34.01 11.45 -20.96
C ASP A 110 34.33 11.04 -19.52
N ASP A 111 35.61 10.76 -19.26
CA ASP A 111 36.08 10.42 -17.91
C ASP A 111 35.80 11.56 -16.89
N GLN A 112 35.49 12.78 -17.33
CA GLN A 112 35.12 13.91 -16.47
C GLN A 112 33.62 14.05 -16.24
N SER A 113 32.80 13.36 -17.02
CA SER A 113 31.33 13.38 -16.92
C SER A 113 30.74 12.03 -17.37
N PRO A 114 31.09 10.92 -16.68
CA PRO A 114 30.56 9.61 -17.00
C PRO A 114 29.06 9.55 -16.75
N TRP A 115 28.35 8.73 -17.53
CA TRP A 115 26.92 8.46 -17.33
C TRP A 115 26.71 7.39 -16.25
N GLU A 116 27.28 7.65 -15.07
CA GLU A 116 27.38 6.72 -13.93
C GLU A 116 26.13 6.65 -13.05
N TYR A 117 25.17 7.58 -13.24
CA TYR A 117 23.89 7.56 -12.56
C TYR A 117 22.88 6.81 -13.43
N MET A 118 22.57 5.59 -13.02
CA MET A 118 21.83 4.62 -13.81
C MET A 118 20.38 4.53 -13.36
N THR A 119 19.48 4.51 -14.33
CA THR A 119 18.04 4.31 -14.15
C THR A 119 17.64 3.06 -14.89
N PHE A 120 17.33 1.99 -14.14
CA PHE A 120 16.82 0.74 -14.67
C PHE A 120 15.31 0.81 -14.81
N LEU A 121 14.79 0.25 -15.90
CA LEU A 121 13.40 0.36 -16.30
C LEU A 121 12.75 -1.02 -16.48
N THR A 122 11.45 -1.06 -16.30
CA THR A 122 10.56 -2.19 -16.60
C THR A 122 9.39 -1.70 -17.46
N ASP A 123 8.60 -2.64 -18.00
CA ASP A 123 7.34 -2.37 -18.71
C ASP A 123 7.51 -1.34 -19.85
N ILE A 124 8.51 -1.59 -20.68
CA ILE A 124 8.87 -0.74 -21.81
C ILE A 124 7.85 -0.88 -22.93
N GLU A 125 7.24 0.23 -23.32
CA GLU A 125 6.27 0.29 -24.41
C GLU A 125 6.63 1.41 -25.39
N GLU A 126 6.46 1.15 -26.69
CA GLU A 126 6.60 2.18 -27.72
C GLU A 126 5.35 3.07 -27.72
N VAL A 127 5.56 4.39 -27.78
CA VAL A 127 4.50 5.39 -27.79
C VAL A 127 4.77 6.41 -28.87
N ASP A 128 3.76 7.17 -29.27
CA ASP A 128 3.87 8.25 -30.25
C ASP A 128 3.08 9.45 -29.72
N VAL A 129 3.74 10.26 -28.91
CA VAL A 129 3.10 11.40 -28.22
C VAL A 129 3.82 12.69 -28.60
N ASP A 130 3.07 13.66 -29.09
CA ASP A 130 3.61 14.98 -29.40
C ASP A 130 3.98 15.73 -28.10
N ILE A 131 5.14 16.41 -28.09
CA ILE A 131 5.57 17.18 -26.91
C ILE A 131 4.58 18.28 -26.53
N GLU A 132 3.79 18.76 -27.47
CA GLU A 132 2.78 19.81 -27.24
C GLU A 132 1.64 19.29 -26.34
N GLU A 133 1.17 18.05 -26.58
CA GLU A 133 0.13 17.41 -25.77
C GLU A 133 0.64 17.14 -24.34
N PHE A 134 1.87 16.63 -24.21
CA PHE A 134 2.51 16.47 -22.90
C PHE A 134 2.69 17.81 -22.18
N ASN A 135 3.14 18.85 -22.89
CA ASN A 135 3.35 20.17 -22.31
C ASN A 135 2.03 20.76 -21.79
N GLU A 136 0.93 20.58 -22.52
CA GLU A 136 -0.40 20.97 -22.05
C GLU A 136 -0.77 20.22 -20.77
N LEU A 137 -0.60 18.89 -20.75
CA LEU A 137 -0.94 18.03 -19.61
C LEU A 137 -0.23 18.45 -18.32
N VAL A 138 1.09 18.67 -18.36
CA VAL A 138 1.88 19.01 -17.15
C VAL A 138 2.09 20.53 -16.97
N GLY A 139 1.44 21.33 -17.81
CA GLY A 139 1.44 22.80 -17.78
C GLY A 139 2.76 23.48 -18.18
N TYR A 140 3.62 22.84 -18.96
CA TYR A 140 4.80 23.49 -19.55
C TYR A 140 4.40 24.54 -20.60
N ASP A 141 5.35 25.40 -20.95
CA ASP A 141 5.19 26.30 -22.10
C ASP A 141 5.14 25.48 -23.40
N GLU A 142 4.30 25.85 -24.37
CA GLU A 142 4.15 25.13 -25.65
C GLU A 142 5.49 24.96 -26.41
N THR A 143 6.42 25.93 -26.24
CA THR A 143 7.74 25.93 -26.88
C THR A 143 8.80 25.19 -26.06
N TYR A 144 8.45 24.70 -24.86
CA TYR A 144 9.37 23.94 -24.03
C TYR A 144 9.82 22.67 -24.76
N ARG A 145 11.13 22.44 -24.73
CA ARG A 145 11.78 21.25 -25.26
C ARG A 145 12.81 20.77 -24.22
N PRO A 146 12.75 19.52 -23.75
CA PRO A 146 13.72 18.99 -22.79
C PRO A 146 15.16 19.17 -23.28
N GLN A 147 16.03 19.74 -22.43
CA GLN A 147 17.45 20.02 -22.76
C GLN A 147 18.43 19.08 -22.03
N GLY A 148 17.93 17.98 -21.49
CA GLY A 148 18.71 17.02 -20.71
C GLY A 148 17.81 16.16 -19.83
N PHE A 149 18.45 15.30 -19.03
CA PHE A 149 17.76 14.45 -18.07
C PHE A 149 16.99 15.32 -17.07
N THR A 150 15.67 15.14 -17.03
CA THR A 150 14.76 16.03 -16.32
C THR A 150 13.74 15.21 -15.55
N ARG A 151 13.49 15.53 -14.29
CA ARG A 151 12.28 15.07 -13.59
C ARG A 151 11.28 16.23 -13.54
N VAL A 152 10.03 15.97 -13.89
CA VAL A 152 8.96 16.96 -13.78
C VAL A 152 8.83 17.37 -12.31
N ALA A 153 8.69 18.67 -12.06
CA ALA A 153 8.62 19.19 -10.71
C ALA A 153 7.30 18.78 -10.03
N ASP A 154 7.36 18.35 -8.76
CA ASP A 154 6.19 17.86 -8.00
C ASP A 154 5.02 18.82 -8.05
N LYS A 155 5.26 20.13 -7.92
CA LYS A 155 4.20 21.15 -8.02
C LYS A 155 3.34 21.05 -9.30
N ARG A 156 3.91 20.58 -10.42
CA ARG A 156 3.17 20.39 -11.68
C ARG A 156 2.35 19.11 -11.66
N LEU A 157 2.88 18.07 -11.01
CA LEU A 157 2.19 16.80 -10.83
C LEU A 157 1.06 16.92 -9.80
N ASP A 158 1.27 17.70 -8.73
CA ASP A 158 0.23 18.01 -7.74
C ASP A 158 -1.02 18.61 -8.41
N GLN A 159 -0.83 19.46 -9.42
CA GLN A 159 -1.93 20.06 -10.20
C GLN A 159 -2.66 19.04 -11.08
N LEU A 160 -1.96 18.02 -11.56
CA LEU A 160 -2.55 16.92 -12.32
C LEU A 160 -3.38 16.02 -11.40
N THR A 161 -2.88 15.78 -10.19
CA THR A 161 -3.54 14.94 -9.17
C THR A 161 -4.81 15.52 -8.56
N GLU A 162 -5.19 16.76 -8.88
CA GLU A 162 -6.50 17.32 -8.51
C GLU A 162 -7.65 16.66 -9.28
N GLU A 163 -7.40 16.15 -10.49
CA GLU A 163 -8.43 15.53 -11.35
C GLU A 163 -8.27 14.00 -11.44
N GLU A 164 -7.04 13.50 -11.55
CA GLU A 164 -6.75 12.07 -11.71
C GLU A 164 -5.31 11.70 -11.32
N SER A 165 -4.97 10.42 -11.16
CA SER A 165 -3.58 10.00 -10.87
C SER A 165 -2.61 10.34 -12.02
N VAL A 166 -1.33 10.52 -11.69
CA VAL A 166 -0.28 10.77 -12.70
C VAL A 166 -0.19 9.60 -13.69
N GLU A 167 -0.36 8.39 -13.18
CA GLU A 167 -0.38 7.15 -13.94
C GLU A 167 -1.50 7.13 -14.97
N THR A 168 -2.75 7.41 -14.55
CA THR A 168 -3.91 7.46 -15.48
C THR A 168 -3.74 8.53 -16.53
N ALA A 169 -3.36 9.76 -16.12
CA ALA A 169 -3.15 10.86 -17.05
C ALA A 169 -2.11 10.54 -18.14
N ILE A 170 -1.00 9.89 -17.76
CA ILE A 170 0.03 9.49 -18.72
C ILE A 170 -0.40 8.26 -19.53
N ALA A 171 -1.14 7.34 -18.94
CA ALA A 171 -1.69 6.19 -19.67
C ALA A 171 -2.70 6.64 -20.75
N ASP A 172 -3.52 7.64 -20.45
CA ASP A 172 -4.45 8.24 -21.42
C ASP A 172 -3.73 9.08 -22.47
N LEU A 173 -2.65 9.79 -22.10
CA LEU A 173 -1.82 10.51 -23.07
C LEU A 173 -1.08 9.56 -24.02
N THR A 174 -0.60 8.43 -23.52
CA THR A 174 0.26 7.50 -24.27
C THR A 174 -0.49 6.35 -24.94
N ASP A 175 -1.80 6.19 -24.65
CA ASP A 175 -2.59 4.99 -24.98
C ASP A 175 -1.92 3.68 -24.53
N ALA A 176 -1.10 3.73 -23.48
CA ALA A 176 -0.24 2.64 -23.04
C ALA A 176 -0.09 2.61 -21.52
N GLY A 177 0.06 1.41 -20.97
CA GLY A 177 0.16 1.16 -19.53
C GLY A 177 -1.11 1.22 -18.71
N GLU A 178 -0.89 1.18 -17.39
CA GLU A 178 -1.92 1.00 -16.38
C GLU A 178 -2.54 2.33 -15.95
N ARG A 179 -3.85 2.31 -15.71
CA ARG A 179 -4.59 3.44 -15.11
C ARG A 179 -4.80 3.15 -13.63
N VAL A 180 -4.55 4.14 -12.78
CA VAL A 180 -4.70 4.03 -11.33
C VAL A 180 -5.88 4.86 -10.89
N HIS A 181 -6.87 4.20 -10.31
CA HIS A 181 -8.13 4.77 -9.84
C HIS A 181 -8.18 4.73 -8.31
N PRO A 182 -7.97 5.88 -7.63
CA PRO A 182 -8.12 5.96 -6.18
C PRO A 182 -9.53 5.56 -5.75
N VAL A 183 -9.62 4.70 -4.74
CA VAL A 183 -10.91 4.23 -4.22
C VAL A 183 -11.16 4.85 -2.85
N ASP A 184 -11.99 5.89 -2.84
CA ASP A 184 -12.48 6.50 -1.63
C ASP A 184 -13.82 5.87 -1.22
N ASP A 185 -13.91 5.45 0.05
CA ASP A 185 -15.13 4.92 0.66
C ASP A 185 -16.04 6.05 1.19
N GLU A 186 -16.23 7.12 0.40
CA GLU A 186 -17.19 8.19 0.72
C GLU A 186 -18.65 7.76 0.47
N ASP A 187 -18.87 6.63 -0.18
CA ASP A 187 -20.20 6.09 -0.42
C ASP A 187 -20.82 5.52 0.88
N ASP A 188 -21.99 6.01 1.27
CA ASP A 188 -22.82 5.52 2.39
C ASP A 188 -23.40 4.10 2.15
N GLU A 189 -22.81 3.31 1.26
CA GLU A 189 -23.30 1.97 0.96
C GLU A 189 -23.16 1.05 2.19
N PRO A 190 -24.24 0.37 2.62
CA PRO A 190 -24.14 -0.57 3.74
C PRO A 190 -23.25 -1.76 3.38
N THR A 191 -22.34 -2.13 4.28
CA THR A 191 -21.43 -3.28 4.13
C THR A 191 -22.10 -4.59 3.71
N PRO A 192 -23.33 -4.95 4.15
CA PRO A 192 -24.00 -6.14 3.63
C PRO A 192 -24.22 -6.13 2.11
N ALA A 193 -24.45 -4.96 1.50
CA ALA A 193 -24.62 -4.83 0.06
C ALA A 193 -23.29 -5.04 -0.68
N LEU A 194 -22.18 -4.54 -0.14
CA LEU A 194 -20.83 -4.78 -0.65
C LEU A 194 -20.45 -6.27 -0.56
N THR A 195 -20.73 -6.92 0.56
CA THR A 195 -20.52 -8.35 0.79
C THR A 195 -21.25 -9.22 -0.24
N ASP A 196 -22.54 -8.95 -0.47
CA ASP A 196 -23.34 -9.67 -1.47
C ASP A 196 -22.76 -9.49 -2.89
N GLN A 197 -22.30 -8.28 -3.22
CA GLN A 197 -21.67 -7.97 -4.51
C GLN A 197 -20.34 -8.69 -4.69
N LEU A 198 -19.47 -8.69 -3.68
CA LEU A 198 -18.19 -9.40 -3.69
C LEU A 198 -18.39 -10.90 -3.97
N GLN A 199 -19.31 -11.53 -3.24
CA GLN A 199 -19.59 -12.96 -3.42
C GLN A 199 -20.13 -13.25 -4.83
N ALA A 200 -21.06 -12.43 -5.33
CA ALA A 200 -21.63 -12.60 -6.65
C ALA A 200 -20.59 -12.41 -7.77
N ALA A 201 -19.80 -11.33 -7.72
CA ALA A 201 -18.80 -11.00 -8.73
C ALA A 201 -17.65 -12.03 -8.76
N SER A 202 -17.22 -12.52 -7.59
CA SER A 202 -16.12 -13.47 -7.49
C SER A 202 -16.36 -14.77 -8.28
N THR A 203 -17.62 -15.21 -8.38
CA THR A 203 -18.01 -16.43 -9.11
C THR A 203 -18.52 -16.15 -10.52
N ASN A 204 -18.52 -14.89 -10.96
CA ASN A 204 -18.90 -14.49 -12.31
C ASN A 204 -17.66 -14.24 -13.16
N GLY A 205 -17.33 -15.18 -14.06
CA GLY A 205 -16.15 -15.07 -14.92
C GLY A 205 -16.21 -13.92 -15.94
N ASP A 206 -17.38 -13.33 -16.15
CA ASP A 206 -17.58 -12.18 -17.06
C ASP A 206 -17.52 -10.83 -16.32
N ALA A 207 -17.35 -10.83 -15.00
CA ALA A 207 -17.35 -9.63 -14.14
C ALA A 207 -15.99 -9.40 -13.46
N HIS A 208 -14.88 -9.64 -14.17
CA HIS A 208 -13.53 -9.56 -13.61
C HIS A 208 -13.20 -8.15 -13.10
N GLU A 209 -13.36 -7.13 -13.95
CA GLU A 209 -13.12 -5.73 -13.57
C GLU A 209 -14.05 -5.26 -12.44
N GLU A 210 -15.30 -5.71 -12.45
CA GLU A 210 -16.25 -5.39 -11.37
C GLU A 210 -15.78 -6.01 -10.04
N PHE A 211 -15.26 -7.25 -10.07
CA PHE A 211 -14.73 -7.89 -8.88
C PHE A 211 -13.48 -7.17 -8.34
N GLU A 212 -12.59 -6.71 -9.21
CA GLU A 212 -11.39 -5.94 -8.82
C GLU A 212 -11.77 -4.64 -8.11
N LYS A 213 -12.71 -3.88 -8.68
CA LYS A 213 -13.25 -2.64 -8.06
C LYS A 213 -13.84 -2.90 -6.69
N LEU A 214 -14.62 -3.98 -6.56
CA LEU A 214 -15.23 -4.37 -5.28
C LEU A 214 -14.17 -4.76 -4.25
N VAL A 215 -13.09 -5.44 -4.66
CA VAL A 215 -11.97 -5.77 -3.77
C VAL A 215 -11.21 -4.51 -3.33
N ALA A 216 -10.96 -3.56 -4.24
CA ALA A 216 -10.36 -2.28 -3.88
C ALA A 216 -11.23 -1.52 -2.86
N LYS A 217 -12.55 -1.47 -3.09
CA LYS A 217 -13.53 -0.88 -2.16
C LYS A 217 -13.54 -1.61 -0.82
N ALA A 218 -13.43 -2.93 -0.80
CA ALA A 218 -13.33 -3.70 0.44
C ALA A 218 -12.08 -3.32 1.26
N PHE A 219 -10.91 -3.19 0.63
CA PHE A 219 -9.71 -2.74 1.34
C PHE A 219 -9.80 -1.29 1.82
N SER A 220 -10.42 -0.40 1.03
CA SER A 220 -10.74 0.96 1.46
C SER A 220 -11.65 0.95 2.69
N ARG A 221 -12.70 0.12 2.70
CA ARG A 221 -13.62 -0.08 3.84
C ARG A 221 -12.93 -0.63 5.09
N LEU A 222 -11.93 -1.48 4.93
CA LEU A 222 -11.06 -1.94 6.02
C LEU A 222 -10.18 -0.81 6.62
N GLY A 223 -10.18 0.38 6.00
CA GLY A 223 -9.44 1.56 6.42
C GLY A 223 -8.08 1.73 5.72
N CYS A 224 -7.84 1.02 4.62
CA CYS A 224 -6.61 1.13 3.86
C CYS A 224 -6.70 2.25 2.82
N THR A 225 -5.56 2.84 2.44
CA THR A 225 -5.50 3.65 1.21
C THR A 225 -5.28 2.67 0.05
N ALA A 226 -6.32 2.43 -0.74
CA ALA A 226 -6.32 1.43 -1.81
C ALA A 226 -6.69 2.04 -3.17
N ASP A 227 -6.05 1.56 -4.22
CA ASP A 227 -6.32 1.95 -5.61
C ASP A 227 -6.69 0.72 -6.43
N TRP A 228 -7.64 0.88 -7.35
CA TRP A 228 -7.90 -0.08 -8.41
C TRP A 228 -7.02 0.25 -9.62
N ILE A 229 -6.44 -0.79 -10.22
CA ILE A 229 -5.56 -0.68 -11.37
C ILE A 229 -6.29 -1.25 -12.58
N GLU A 230 -6.51 -0.42 -13.59
CA GLU A 230 -7.18 -0.81 -14.83
C GLU A 230 -6.18 -0.99 -15.97
N GLY A 231 -6.40 -2.02 -16.78
CA GLY A 231 -5.67 -2.25 -18.04
C GLY A 231 -4.22 -2.68 -17.85
N GLY A 232 -3.81 -2.95 -16.61
CA GLY A 232 -2.47 -3.37 -16.24
C GLY A 232 -2.24 -4.88 -16.30
N GLY A 233 -1.05 -5.29 -15.82
CA GLY A 233 -0.65 -6.70 -15.68
C GLY A 233 -1.49 -7.47 -14.64
N ASP A 234 -0.93 -8.50 -13.99
CA ASP A 234 -1.68 -9.30 -12.99
C ASP A 234 -1.97 -8.53 -11.66
N THR A 235 -1.53 -7.28 -11.48
CA THR A 235 -1.84 -6.49 -10.26
C THR A 235 -3.09 -5.65 -10.45
N ASP A 236 -4.16 -6.03 -9.74
CA ASP A 236 -5.47 -5.41 -9.92
C ASP A 236 -5.77 -4.34 -8.87
N VAL A 237 -5.18 -4.46 -7.67
CA VAL A 237 -5.39 -3.53 -6.56
C VAL A 237 -4.07 -3.25 -5.85
N GLU A 238 -3.83 -2.00 -5.47
CA GLU A 238 -2.63 -1.60 -4.73
C GLU A 238 -3.00 -0.90 -3.44
N ILE A 239 -2.47 -1.40 -2.32
CA ILE A 239 -2.64 -0.80 -1.00
C ILE A 239 -1.37 0.00 -0.70
N ARG A 240 -1.50 1.31 -0.47
CA ARG A 240 -0.38 2.21 -0.18
C ARG A 240 -0.15 2.43 1.33
N SER A 241 -1.19 2.26 2.13
CA SER A 241 -1.17 2.47 3.58
C SER A 241 -2.15 1.52 4.26
N PRO A 242 -1.82 0.94 5.43
CA PRO A 242 -0.65 1.20 6.30
C PRO A 242 0.66 0.54 5.88
N LYS A 243 0.64 -0.37 4.90
CA LYS A 243 1.83 -0.96 4.28
C LYS A 243 1.65 -1.01 2.76
N HIS A 244 2.74 -1.09 2.02
CA HIS A 244 2.67 -1.17 0.57
C HIS A 244 2.45 -2.63 0.15
N VAL A 245 1.28 -2.95 -0.38
CA VAL A 245 0.89 -4.33 -0.74
C VAL A 245 0.24 -4.34 -2.11
N VAL A 246 0.67 -5.27 -2.98
CA VAL A 246 -0.04 -5.56 -4.23
C VAL A 246 -1.07 -6.65 -4.00
N VAL A 247 -2.21 -6.51 -4.66
CA VAL A 247 -3.33 -7.44 -4.55
C VAL A 247 -3.75 -7.88 -5.94
N GLU A 248 -3.79 -9.20 -6.14
CA GLU A 248 -4.22 -9.85 -7.36
C GLU A 248 -5.54 -10.57 -7.12
N VAL A 249 -6.49 -10.36 -8.01
CA VAL A 249 -7.90 -10.73 -7.87
C VAL A 249 -8.22 -11.79 -8.92
N LYS A 250 -8.70 -12.96 -8.49
CA LYS A 250 -9.02 -14.07 -9.41
C LYS A 250 -10.47 -14.50 -9.26
N ALA A 251 -11.33 -14.04 -10.18
CA ALA A 251 -12.68 -14.57 -10.34
C ALA A 251 -12.65 -16.01 -10.89
N ARG A 252 -13.54 -16.88 -10.39
CA ARG A 252 -13.63 -18.30 -10.80
C ARG A 252 -15.07 -18.80 -10.78
N SER A 253 -15.60 -19.17 -11.94
CA SER A 253 -16.97 -19.69 -12.08
C SER A 253 -17.22 -21.04 -11.39
N ASN A 254 -16.16 -21.81 -11.13
CA ASN A 254 -16.22 -23.03 -10.32
C ASN A 254 -16.01 -22.77 -8.81
N GLY A 255 -15.90 -21.50 -8.41
CA GLY A 255 -15.72 -21.04 -7.03
C GLY A 255 -14.34 -21.27 -6.44
N ARG A 256 -13.33 -21.75 -7.19
CA ARG A 256 -11.99 -22.02 -6.64
C ARG A 256 -10.85 -21.83 -7.64
N VAL A 257 -9.75 -21.26 -7.17
CA VAL A 257 -8.46 -21.22 -7.88
C VAL A 257 -7.73 -22.55 -7.68
N ASN A 258 -7.44 -23.24 -8.79
CA ASN A 258 -6.79 -24.57 -8.79
C ASN A 258 -5.27 -24.51 -9.01
N SER A 259 -4.77 -23.41 -9.58
CA SER A 259 -3.36 -23.14 -9.84
C SER A 259 -3.14 -21.64 -9.78
N LEU A 260 -1.98 -21.24 -9.26
CA LEU A 260 -1.52 -19.85 -9.14
C LEU A 260 -0.10 -19.79 -9.70
N GLU A 261 0.17 -18.81 -10.56
CA GLU A 261 1.49 -18.53 -11.12
C GLU A 261 2.26 -17.59 -10.18
N VAL A 262 2.76 -18.16 -9.08
CA VAL A 262 3.42 -17.40 -8.01
C VAL A 262 4.57 -16.52 -8.51
N THR A 263 5.27 -16.96 -9.56
CA THR A 263 6.36 -16.21 -10.20
C THR A 263 5.89 -14.86 -10.75
N ASN A 264 4.69 -14.79 -11.33
CA ASN A 264 4.15 -13.54 -11.88
C ASN A 264 3.75 -12.60 -10.74
N VAL A 265 3.10 -13.13 -9.70
CA VAL A 265 2.72 -12.37 -8.50
C VAL A 265 3.96 -11.72 -7.87
N ASP A 266 5.03 -12.50 -7.71
CA ASP A 266 6.29 -12.04 -7.11
C ASP A 266 7.04 -11.07 -8.04
N LYS A 267 6.97 -11.28 -9.37
CA LYS A 267 7.43 -10.32 -10.38
C LYS A 267 6.77 -8.96 -10.17
N HIS A 268 5.45 -8.89 -10.12
CA HIS A 268 4.73 -7.62 -10.00
C HIS A 268 4.93 -6.95 -8.63
N ARG A 269 4.93 -7.72 -7.54
CA ARG A 269 5.28 -7.22 -6.21
C ARG A 269 6.66 -6.55 -6.23
N ARG A 270 7.65 -7.20 -6.85
CA ARG A 270 9.00 -6.63 -7.00
C ARG A 270 9.01 -5.44 -7.95
N GLN A 271 8.34 -5.46 -9.09
CA GLN A 271 8.28 -4.29 -9.99
C GLN A 271 7.79 -3.04 -9.25
N ARG A 272 6.67 -3.18 -8.52
CA ARG A 272 6.07 -2.09 -7.73
C ARG A 272 6.82 -1.78 -6.43
N GLY A 273 7.74 -2.64 -5.99
CA GLY A 273 8.46 -2.47 -4.74
C GLY A 273 7.60 -2.65 -3.50
N ALA A 274 6.51 -3.41 -3.61
CA ALA A 274 5.61 -3.68 -2.50
C ALA A 274 6.24 -4.64 -1.47
N ASP A 275 5.87 -4.43 -0.20
CA ASP A 275 6.33 -5.22 0.93
C ASP A 275 5.80 -6.65 0.87
N HIS A 276 4.60 -6.84 0.34
CA HIS A 276 3.90 -8.14 0.31
C HIS A 276 2.96 -8.27 -0.90
N ALA A 277 2.55 -9.49 -1.20
CA ALA A 277 1.50 -9.76 -2.19
C ALA A 277 0.33 -10.55 -1.58
N ILE A 278 -0.89 -10.16 -1.93
CA ILE A 278 -2.13 -10.85 -1.54
C ILE A 278 -2.86 -11.31 -2.79
N VAL A 279 -3.39 -12.54 -2.77
CA VAL A 279 -4.28 -13.05 -3.81
C VAL A 279 -5.68 -13.22 -3.22
N VAL A 280 -6.67 -12.57 -3.82
CA VAL A 280 -8.08 -12.64 -3.43
C VAL A 280 -8.85 -13.46 -4.45
N ALA A 281 -9.63 -14.43 -3.98
CA ALA A 281 -10.44 -15.28 -4.86
C ALA A 281 -11.66 -15.84 -4.11
N PRO A 282 -12.66 -16.42 -4.79
CA PRO A 282 -13.78 -17.07 -4.07
C PRO A 282 -13.33 -18.20 -3.14
N GLY A 283 -12.19 -18.84 -3.46
CA GLY A 283 -11.57 -19.86 -2.62
C GLY A 283 -10.37 -20.50 -3.33
N PHE A 284 -9.63 -21.33 -2.60
CA PHE A 284 -8.38 -21.92 -3.09
C PHE A 284 -8.37 -23.45 -2.97
N ALA A 285 -7.77 -24.14 -3.92
CA ALA A 285 -7.49 -25.57 -3.80
C ALA A 285 -6.38 -25.82 -2.74
N PRO A 286 -6.35 -26.97 -2.04
CA PRO A 286 -5.36 -27.23 -0.99
C PRO A 286 -3.92 -27.07 -1.47
N LYS A 287 -3.63 -27.49 -2.70
CA LYS A 287 -2.30 -27.31 -3.30
C LYS A 287 -1.88 -25.84 -3.41
N VAL A 288 -2.82 -24.93 -3.66
CA VAL A 288 -2.52 -23.49 -3.75
C VAL A 288 -2.26 -22.92 -2.36
N ILE A 289 -2.99 -23.39 -1.34
CA ILE A 289 -2.75 -23.06 0.06
C ILE A 289 -1.36 -23.53 0.51
N ASP A 290 -1.01 -24.79 0.25
CA ASP A 290 0.31 -25.35 0.59
C ASP A 290 1.44 -24.58 -0.12
N ASN A 291 1.23 -24.19 -1.38
CA ASN A 291 2.19 -23.37 -2.11
C ASN A 291 2.36 -22.00 -1.46
N ALA A 292 1.25 -21.35 -1.08
CA ALA A 292 1.26 -20.04 -0.43
C ALA A 292 2.09 -20.03 0.86
N GLU A 293 2.12 -21.11 1.64
CA GLU A 293 2.95 -21.21 2.85
C GLU A 293 4.46 -21.20 2.55
N THR A 294 4.85 -21.65 1.36
CA THR A 294 6.25 -21.75 0.94
C THR A 294 6.72 -20.57 0.10
N THR A 295 5.83 -19.61 -0.14
CA THR A 295 6.05 -18.44 -0.99
C THR A 295 5.70 -17.19 -0.19
N ASP A 296 6.39 -16.08 -0.38
CA ASP A 296 6.19 -14.87 0.42
C ASP A 296 4.92 -14.08 -0.01
N LEU A 297 3.78 -14.76 -0.03
CA LEU A 297 2.47 -14.23 -0.42
C LEU A 297 1.38 -14.75 0.49
N THR A 298 0.24 -14.08 0.46
CA THR A 298 -0.96 -14.49 1.20
C THR A 298 -2.11 -14.77 0.25
N THR A 299 -2.86 -15.83 0.49
CA THR A 299 -4.13 -16.09 -0.21
C THR A 299 -5.28 -15.89 0.77
N ILE A 300 -6.30 -15.12 0.39
CA ILE A 300 -7.49 -14.89 1.21
C ILE A 300 -8.76 -15.15 0.40
N ALA A 301 -9.67 -15.97 0.94
CA ALA A 301 -10.94 -16.22 0.28
C ALA A 301 -11.89 -15.03 0.48
N VAL A 302 -12.86 -14.85 -0.42
CA VAL A 302 -13.87 -13.79 -0.30
C VAL A 302 -14.64 -13.90 1.01
N ASP A 303 -14.95 -15.11 1.47
CA ASP A 303 -15.66 -15.32 2.74
C ASP A 303 -14.83 -14.80 3.93
N ASP A 304 -13.51 -15.03 3.95
CA ASP A 304 -12.63 -14.51 5.01
C ASP A 304 -12.47 -12.98 4.93
N LEU A 305 -12.46 -12.41 3.71
CA LEU A 305 -12.44 -10.96 3.52
C LEU A 305 -13.72 -10.31 4.05
N VAL A 306 -14.87 -10.96 3.87
CA VAL A 306 -16.16 -10.54 4.43
C VAL A 306 -16.14 -10.58 5.96
N GLU A 307 -15.59 -11.65 6.55
CA GLU A 307 -15.42 -11.76 8.00
C GLU A 307 -14.55 -10.63 8.59
N LEU A 308 -13.55 -10.14 7.85
CA LEU A 308 -12.76 -8.95 8.22
C LEU A 308 -13.58 -7.66 8.14
N LEU A 309 -14.40 -7.50 7.10
CA LEU A 309 -15.29 -6.33 6.93
C LEU A 309 -16.30 -6.24 8.08
N ASP A 310 -16.92 -7.37 8.45
CA ASP A 310 -17.89 -7.41 9.54
C ASP A 310 -17.26 -7.01 10.88
N ARG A 311 -16.03 -7.45 11.14
CA ARG A 311 -15.28 -7.07 12.35
C ARG A 311 -14.89 -5.60 12.35
N ARG A 312 -14.45 -5.06 11.20
CA ARG A 312 -14.15 -3.64 11.03
C ARG A 312 -15.39 -2.79 11.36
N ASP A 313 -16.53 -3.15 10.80
CA ASP A 313 -17.79 -2.44 11.02
C ASP A 313 -18.27 -2.52 12.47
N GLN A 314 -18.18 -3.70 13.08
CA GLN A 314 -18.70 -3.93 14.42
C GLN A 314 -17.81 -3.36 15.52
N TYR A 315 -16.49 -3.45 15.37
CA TYR A 315 -15.52 -3.17 16.44
C TYR A 315 -14.52 -2.06 16.11
N ALA A 316 -14.62 -1.44 14.92
CA ALA A 316 -13.66 -0.45 14.43
C ALA A 316 -12.21 -0.98 14.54
N VAL A 317 -11.97 -2.19 14.06
CA VAL A 317 -10.63 -2.81 14.02
C VAL A 317 -9.69 -1.91 13.20
N PRO A 318 -8.55 -1.47 13.74
CA PRO A 318 -7.59 -0.65 12.99
C PRO A 318 -7.04 -1.38 11.76
N PRO A 319 -6.84 -0.68 10.63
CA PRO A 319 -6.29 -1.30 9.41
C PRO A 319 -4.91 -1.92 9.65
N GLU A 320 -4.11 -1.37 10.58
CA GLU A 320 -2.79 -1.88 10.92
C GLU A 320 -2.84 -3.31 11.49
N GLU A 321 -3.86 -3.63 12.29
CA GLU A 321 -4.03 -4.99 12.85
C GLU A 321 -4.39 -5.98 11.74
N THR A 322 -5.35 -5.63 10.88
CA THR A 322 -5.78 -6.45 9.75
C THR A 322 -4.63 -6.69 8.77
N ILE A 323 -3.92 -5.63 8.37
CA ILE A 323 -2.80 -5.73 7.43
C ILE A 323 -1.60 -6.47 8.04
N ALA A 324 -1.37 -6.37 9.35
CA ALA A 324 -0.33 -7.17 10.01
C ALA A 324 -0.61 -8.68 9.96
N LEU A 325 -1.87 -9.11 9.88
CA LEU A 325 -2.25 -10.52 9.69
C LEU A 325 -2.25 -10.94 8.22
N LEU A 326 -2.64 -10.04 7.32
CA LEU A 326 -2.64 -10.27 5.87
C LEU A 326 -1.25 -10.25 5.24
N THR A 327 -0.26 -9.64 5.91
CA THR A 327 1.15 -9.63 5.45
C THR A 327 1.99 -10.77 6.03
N ARG A 328 1.34 -11.85 6.47
CA ARG A 328 2.01 -13.10 6.88
C ARG A 328 1.90 -14.11 5.75
N ALA A 329 3.01 -14.63 5.24
CA ALA A 329 3.02 -15.65 4.20
C ALA A 329 2.11 -16.86 4.54
N GLY A 330 1.48 -17.47 3.53
CA GLY A 330 0.51 -18.54 3.69
C GLY A 330 -0.94 -18.09 3.58
N ALA A 331 -1.85 -19.06 3.59
CA ALA A 331 -3.28 -18.77 3.51
C ALA A 331 -3.77 -18.04 4.77
N PHE A 332 -4.66 -17.07 4.56
CA PHE A 332 -5.43 -16.45 5.63
C PHE A 332 -6.61 -17.38 5.94
N GLN A 333 -6.70 -17.86 7.19
CA GLN A 333 -7.69 -18.83 7.63
C GLN A 333 -8.16 -18.52 9.06
N ASP A 334 -9.05 -19.36 9.60
CA ASP A 334 -9.62 -19.27 10.95
C ASP A 334 -8.58 -18.99 12.05
N ASP A 335 -7.38 -19.56 11.97
CA ASP A 335 -6.33 -19.34 12.97
C ASP A 335 -5.87 -17.88 13.05
N ARG A 336 -5.92 -17.14 11.94
CA ARG A 336 -5.63 -15.70 11.92
C ARG A 336 -6.83 -14.86 12.33
N LEU A 337 -8.05 -15.31 12.00
CA LEU A 337 -9.27 -14.68 12.51
C LEU A 337 -9.34 -14.81 14.03
N ASP A 338 -8.98 -15.97 14.59
CA ASP A 338 -8.91 -16.19 16.04
C ASP A 338 -7.93 -15.22 16.72
N LEU A 339 -6.78 -14.93 16.10
CA LEU A 339 -5.83 -13.93 16.61
C LEU A 339 -6.41 -12.50 16.58
N LEU A 340 -7.20 -12.18 15.56
CA LEU A 340 -7.89 -10.90 15.47
C LEU A 340 -8.99 -10.80 16.54
N ASP A 341 -9.74 -11.88 16.72
CA ASP A 341 -10.81 -12.00 17.71
C ASP A 341 -10.25 -11.92 19.15
N GLU A 342 -9.06 -12.45 19.40
CA GLU A 342 -8.34 -12.28 20.67
C GLU A 342 -8.05 -10.79 20.93
N SER A 343 -7.52 -10.04 19.95
CA SER A 343 -7.29 -8.59 20.06
C SER A 343 -8.59 -7.81 20.30
N ILE A 344 -9.67 -8.19 19.59
CA ILE A 344 -11.00 -7.58 19.80
C ILE A 344 -11.50 -7.87 21.21
N GLN A 345 -11.33 -9.10 21.71
CA GLN A 345 -11.75 -9.49 23.04
C GLN A 345 -10.96 -8.74 24.11
N ASP A 346 -9.64 -8.58 23.97
CA ASP A 346 -8.82 -7.77 24.86
C ASP A 346 -9.35 -6.33 24.97
N ARG A 347 -9.81 -5.74 23.84
CA ARG A 347 -10.42 -4.41 23.83
C ARG A 347 -11.79 -4.39 24.52
N ILE A 348 -12.59 -5.44 24.36
CA ILE A 348 -13.88 -5.60 25.06
C ILE A 348 -13.64 -5.69 26.57
N ASP A 349 -12.72 -6.54 27.01
CA ASP A 349 -12.39 -6.76 28.42
C ASP A 349 -11.80 -5.50 29.07
N ALA A 350 -10.99 -4.73 28.34
CA ALA A 350 -10.54 -3.41 28.77
C ALA A 350 -11.73 -2.44 28.96
N GLY A 351 -12.74 -2.52 28.09
CA GLY A 351 -14.00 -1.79 28.22
C GLY A 351 -14.81 -2.21 29.45
N GLU A 352 -14.91 -3.51 29.74
CA GLU A 352 -15.57 -4.04 30.93
C GLU A 352 -14.85 -3.61 32.22
N THR A 353 -13.52 -3.59 32.20
CA THR A 353 -12.68 -3.09 33.30
C THR A 353 -13.04 -1.66 33.69
N LEU A 354 -13.32 -0.78 32.71
CA LEU A 354 -13.78 0.59 32.99
C LEU A 354 -15.08 0.58 33.82
N LEU A 355 -16.02 -0.31 33.48
CA LEU A 355 -17.31 -0.41 34.15
C LEU A 355 -17.18 -1.01 35.55
N SER A 356 -16.34 -2.03 35.72
CA SER A 356 -16.06 -2.64 37.03
C SER A 356 -15.41 -1.63 38.00
N ILE A 357 -14.53 -0.76 37.51
CA ILE A 357 -13.94 0.33 38.32
C ILE A 357 -15.00 1.33 38.79
N ILE A 358 -15.94 1.73 37.92
CA ILE A 358 -17.03 2.64 38.32
C ILE A 358 -17.87 2.01 39.43
N ARG A 359 -18.27 0.74 39.28
CA ARG A 359 -19.03 0.03 40.33
C ARG A 359 -18.26 -0.11 41.64
N ALA A 360 -16.96 -0.36 41.55
CA ALA A 360 -16.09 -0.49 42.72
C ALA A 360 -16.00 0.83 43.49
N LEU A 361 -15.78 1.94 42.79
CA LEU A 361 -15.71 3.27 43.41
C LEU A 361 -17.07 3.75 43.94
N GLU A 362 -18.20 3.38 43.31
CA GLU A 362 -19.54 3.66 43.81
C GLU A 362 -19.85 2.89 45.11
N ARG A 363 -19.39 1.64 45.20
CA ARG A 363 -19.52 0.83 46.42
C ARG A 363 -18.60 1.28 47.55
N ALA A 364 -17.51 1.96 47.23
CA ALA A 364 -16.59 2.46 48.25
C ALA A 364 -17.29 3.56 49.08
N ASP A 365 -17.29 3.39 50.40
CA ASP A 365 -17.85 4.39 51.33
C ASP A 365 -16.86 5.56 51.53
N GLY A 366 -16.53 6.26 50.44
CA GLY A 366 -15.58 7.37 50.39
C GLY A 366 -14.48 7.24 49.33
N PRO A 367 -13.54 8.21 49.27
CA PRO A 367 -12.49 8.24 48.27
C PRO A 367 -11.49 7.09 48.45
N VAL A 368 -11.08 6.48 47.34
CA VAL A 368 -10.14 5.36 47.29
C VAL A 368 -8.77 5.86 46.87
N LYS A 369 -7.74 5.66 47.70
CA LYS A 369 -6.47 6.39 47.56
C LYS A 369 -5.63 5.97 46.35
N THR A 370 -5.61 4.67 46.03
CA THR A 370 -4.69 4.12 45.04
C THR A 370 -5.39 3.16 44.09
N ALA A 371 -4.81 2.96 42.90
CA ALA A 371 -5.28 1.95 41.94
C ALA A 371 -5.22 0.53 42.52
N GLU A 372 -4.29 0.24 43.44
CA GLU A 372 -4.20 -1.04 44.13
C GLU A 372 -5.40 -1.25 45.07
N ASP A 373 -5.80 -0.21 45.80
CA ASP A 373 -7.00 -0.26 46.65
C ASP A 373 -8.28 -0.46 45.81
N VAL A 374 -8.39 0.20 44.65
CA VAL A 374 -9.50 0.00 43.70
C VAL A 374 -9.52 -1.46 43.23
N ARG A 375 -8.36 -2.01 42.87
CA ARG A 375 -8.23 -3.41 42.46
C ARG A 375 -8.75 -4.35 43.55
N TRP A 376 -8.42 -4.13 44.82
CA TRP A 376 -8.91 -4.96 45.92
C TRP A 376 -10.44 -4.93 46.07
N ILE A 377 -11.07 -3.80 45.77
CA ILE A 377 -12.54 -3.69 45.76
C ILE A 377 -13.12 -4.49 44.58
N VAL A 378 -12.54 -4.36 43.38
CA VAL A 378 -12.95 -5.14 42.20
C VAL A 378 -12.83 -6.65 42.47
N VAL A 379 -11.69 -7.10 43.02
CA VAL A 379 -11.47 -8.50 43.46
C VAL A 379 -12.56 -8.98 44.42
N GLY A 380 -12.99 -8.12 45.34
CA GLY A 380 -14.03 -8.46 46.31
C GLY A 380 -15.45 -8.47 45.74
N MET A 381 -15.64 -7.96 44.53
CA MET A 381 -16.94 -7.86 43.86
C MET A 381 -17.15 -8.92 42.79
N GLU A 382 -16.09 -9.38 42.14
CA GLU A 382 -16.17 -10.36 41.07
C GLU A 382 -15.88 -11.77 41.59
N ASP A 383 -16.72 -12.72 41.17
CA ASP A 383 -16.47 -14.17 41.34
C ASP A 383 -15.64 -14.72 40.15
N SER A 384 -14.93 -13.86 39.41
CA SER A 384 -14.15 -14.19 38.22
C SER A 384 -12.68 -14.48 38.56
N ASP A 385 -12.06 -15.39 37.81
CA ASP A 385 -10.61 -15.61 37.86
C ASP A 385 -9.83 -14.53 37.06
N ASP A 386 -10.52 -13.69 36.30
CA ASP A 386 -9.96 -12.68 35.39
C ASP A 386 -9.93 -11.29 36.05
N ILE A 387 -9.02 -11.14 37.00
CA ILE A 387 -8.89 -9.91 37.77
C ILE A 387 -7.87 -8.98 37.10
N PRO A 388 -8.26 -7.75 36.70
CA PRO A 388 -7.35 -6.82 36.06
C PRO A 388 -6.09 -6.54 36.88
N ALA A 389 -4.95 -6.45 36.21
CA ALA A 389 -3.69 -6.06 36.81
C ALA A 389 -3.75 -4.61 37.32
N THR A 390 -2.92 -4.28 38.33
CA THR A 390 -2.89 -2.91 38.87
C THR A 390 -2.50 -1.86 37.82
N GLY A 391 -1.74 -2.27 36.79
CA GLY A 391 -1.42 -1.42 35.64
C GLY A 391 -2.65 -1.04 34.83
N GLU A 392 -3.50 -2.01 34.50
CA GLU A 392 -4.76 -1.82 33.77
C GLU A 392 -5.72 -0.93 34.54
N ILE A 393 -5.90 -1.17 35.84
CA ILE A 393 -6.72 -0.32 36.71
C ILE A 393 -6.22 1.13 36.67
N ARG A 394 -4.90 1.33 36.68
CA ARG A 394 -4.32 2.68 36.62
C ARG A 394 -4.61 3.36 35.27
N SER A 395 -4.41 2.66 34.15
CA SER A 395 -4.70 3.20 32.81
C SER A 395 -6.18 3.53 32.65
N ALA A 396 -7.06 2.64 33.12
CA ALA A 396 -8.50 2.85 33.11
C ALA A 396 -8.91 4.07 33.95
N LEU A 397 -8.36 4.24 35.16
CA LEU A 397 -8.59 5.44 35.99
C LEU A 397 -8.11 6.73 35.30
N GLN A 398 -6.99 6.70 34.56
CA GLN A 398 -6.54 7.86 33.79
C GLN A 398 -7.57 8.27 32.72
N LEU A 399 -8.16 7.32 32.01
CA LEU A 399 -9.22 7.59 31.04
C LEU A 399 -10.49 8.12 31.72
N LEU A 400 -10.94 7.47 32.80
CA LEU A 400 -12.16 7.83 33.53
C LEU A 400 -12.08 9.20 34.21
N THR A 401 -10.88 9.65 34.54
CA THR A 401 -10.61 10.99 35.11
C THR A 401 -10.41 12.08 34.05
N HIS A 402 -10.24 11.71 32.79
CA HIS A 402 -10.07 12.67 31.71
C HIS A 402 -11.33 13.56 31.58
N SER A 403 -11.15 14.85 31.29
CA SER A 403 -12.25 15.82 31.28
C SER A 403 -13.31 15.59 30.20
N SER A 404 -12.99 14.83 29.15
CA SER A 404 -13.97 14.41 28.13
C SER A 404 -14.89 13.27 28.61
N VAL A 405 -14.50 12.56 29.69
CA VAL A 405 -15.27 11.46 30.29
C VAL A 405 -15.87 11.91 31.63
N GLY A 406 -15.02 12.34 32.57
CA GLY A 406 -15.41 13.00 33.82
C GLY A 406 -16.20 12.13 34.80
N VAL A 407 -16.17 10.80 34.65
CA VAL A 407 -16.92 9.85 35.50
C VAL A 407 -16.25 9.65 36.86
N VAL A 408 -14.92 9.78 36.91
CA VAL A 408 -14.12 9.72 38.13
C VAL A 408 -13.42 11.05 38.33
N GLU A 409 -13.37 11.55 39.56
CA GLU A 409 -12.48 12.65 39.94
C GLU A 409 -11.33 12.11 40.80
N GLN A 410 -10.15 12.69 40.63
CA GLN A 410 -8.99 12.43 41.47
C GLN A 410 -8.57 13.72 42.19
N ASP A 411 -8.61 13.70 43.52
CA ASP A 411 -8.11 14.79 44.37
C ASP A 411 -7.06 14.28 45.38
N GLU A 412 -6.67 15.13 46.34
CA GLU A 412 -5.71 14.77 47.40
C GLU A 412 -6.16 13.58 48.27
N LYS A 413 -7.46 13.29 48.31
CA LYS A 413 -8.06 12.21 49.11
C LYS A 413 -8.16 10.90 48.33
N GLY A 414 -8.10 10.94 47.00
CA GLY A 414 -8.08 9.76 46.13
C GLY A 414 -9.07 9.86 44.97
N TYR A 415 -9.42 8.71 44.41
CA TYR A 415 -10.40 8.53 43.35
C TYR A 415 -11.82 8.42 43.94
N ARG A 416 -12.79 9.08 43.32
CA ARG A 416 -14.21 8.90 43.60
C ARG A 416 -15.04 9.11 42.34
N VAL A 417 -16.17 8.40 42.25
CA VAL A 417 -17.14 8.64 41.17
C VAL A 417 -17.82 10.00 41.37
N THR A 418 -18.08 10.68 40.26
CA THR A 418 -18.78 11.98 40.22
C THR A 418 -20.30 11.80 40.10
N THR A 419 -20.74 10.61 39.67
CA THR A 419 -22.14 10.24 39.42
C THR A 419 -22.37 8.75 39.72
N ASP A 420 -23.62 8.30 39.65
CA ASP A 420 -23.97 6.88 39.81
C ASP A 420 -23.54 6.03 38.61
N TYR A 421 -23.54 4.70 38.78
CA TYR A 421 -23.09 3.76 37.76
C TYR A 421 -23.83 3.89 36.43
N GLU A 422 -25.16 4.06 36.45
CA GLU A 422 -25.97 4.16 35.23
C GLU A 422 -25.61 5.41 34.41
N ASN A 423 -25.44 6.55 35.07
CA ASN A 423 -24.98 7.78 34.43
C ASN A 423 -23.51 7.67 33.98
N GLY A 424 -22.65 7.00 34.74
CA GLY A 424 -21.26 6.74 34.35
C GLY A 424 -21.14 5.95 33.05
N VAL A 425 -21.96 4.90 32.88
CA VAL A 425 -22.04 4.11 31.64
C VAL A 425 -22.51 4.98 30.47
N GLN A 426 -23.51 5.84 30.69
CA GLN A 426 -23.99 6.77 29.65
C GLN A 426 -22.90 7.75 29.22
N LEU A 427 -22.12 8.30 30.16
CA LEU A 427 -21.01 9.20 29.86
C LEU A 427 -19.94 8.52 29.00
N ILE A 428 -19.51 7.30 29.34
CA ILE A 428 -18.55 6.54 28.52
C ILE A 428 -19.10 6.31 27.11
N ARG A 429 -20.34 5.81 26.99
CA ARG A 429 -20.96 5.55 25.68
C ARG A 429 -21.16 6.82 24.85
N SER A 430 -21.25 7.98 25.50
CA SER A 430 -21.37 9.26 24.82
C SER A 430 -20.07 9.80 24.24
N LEU A 431 -18.90 9.19 24.54
CA LEU A 431 -17.60 9.64 24.02
C LEU A 431 -17.60 9.81 22.50
N GLY A 432 -18.16 8.85 21.76
CA GLY A 432 -18.26 8.93 20.29
C GLY A 432 -19.14 10.08 19.79
N ASN A 433 -20.05 10.60 20.62
CA ASN A 433 -20.87 11.77 20.27
C ASN A 433 -20.16 13.10 20.57
N ILE A 434 -19.19 13.09 21.51
CA ILE A 434 -18.40 14.25 21.92
C ILE A 434 -17.19 14.43 20.99
N VAL A 435 -16.54 13.32 20.62
CA VAL A 435 -15.43 13.30 19.68
C VAL A 435 -16.02 13.30 18.27
N GLN A 436 -16.29 14.49 17.76
CA GLN A 436 -16.74 14.66 16.38
C GLN A 436 -15.51 14.90 15.50
N PRO A 437 -15.46 14.29 14.30
CA PRO A 437 -14.50 14.71 13.30
C PRO A 437 -14.70 16.22 13.07
N SER A 438 -13.59 16.92 12.86
CA SER A 438 -13.63 18.24 12.24
C SER A 438 -14.55 18.12 11.03
N ARG A 439 -15.59 18.96 10.94
CA ARG A 439 -16.23 19.16 9.64
C ARG A 439 -15.19 19.90 8.82
N ASP A 440 -14.33 19.16 8.13
CA ASP A 440 -13.21 19.76 7.41
C ASP A 440 -13.73 20.64 6.25
N GLU A 441 -13.00 21.74 6.10
CA GLU A 441 -13.00 22.70 4.99
C GLU A 441 -12.29 22.14 3.77
#